data_AF-A0A2M7MPA6-F1
#
_entry.id   AF-A0A2M7MPA6-F1
#
_cell.length_a   1.000
_cell.length_b   1.000
_cell.length_c   1.000
_cell.angle_alpha   90.00
_cell.angle_beta   90.00
_cell.angle_gamma   90.00
#
_symmetry.space_group_name_H-M   'P 1'
#
loop_
_entity.id
_entity.type
_entity.pdbx_description
1 polymer ?
#
loop_
_entity_poly.entity_id
_entity_poly.type
_entity_poly.pdbx_seq_one_letter_code
_entity_poly.pdbx_strand_id
1 'polypeptide(L)' 'MMNGMGWGGMWFGWIFWLVIIGVIIWAVVTITNNRKQQNYFPRGEDALAILKKRYARGEINREQFEQMKNDLKS' A
#
# COMPACT_ATOMS: atom_id res chain seq x y z
N MET A 1 9.66 -44.76 -32.45
CA MET A 1 8.35 -44.68 -31.78
C MET A 1 8.44 -43.55 -30.76
N MET A 2 8.07 -42.34 -31.17
CA MET A 2 8.11 -41.13 -30.35
C MET A 2 6.67 -40.76 -30.08
N ASN A 3 6.18 -40.95 -28.85
CA ASN A 3 5.00 -40.32 -28.26
C ASN A 3 4.75 -40.94 -26.88
N GLY A 4 5.37 -40.39 -25.84
CA GLY A 4 5.20 -40.89 -24.47
C GLY A 4 5.53 -39.90 -23.35
N MET A 5 5.77 -38.63 -23.67
CA MET A 5 6.18 -37.62 -22.67
C MET A 5 5.50 -36.28 -22.88
N GLY A 6 4.20 -36.30 -23.23
CA GLY A 6 3.42 -35.09 -23.53
C GLY A 6 2.55 -34.57 -22.39
N TRP A 7 2.31 -35.35 -21.35
CA TRP A 7 1.30 -35.02 -20.32
C TRP A 7 1.91 -34.63 -18.96
N GLY A 8 3.08 -35.14 -18.57
CA GLY A 8 3.73 -34.72 -17.31
C GLY A 8 4.39 -33.33 -17.41
N GLY A 9 5.07 -33.05 -18.52
CA GLY A 9 5.80 -31.79 -18.72
C GLY A 9 4.89 -30.57 -18.91
N MET A 10 3.74 -30.75 -19.56
CA MET A 10 2.75 -29.67 -19.75
C MET A 10 2.14 -29.25 -18.39
N TRP A 11 1.92 -30.21 -17.49
CA TRP A 11 1.34 -29.97 -16.18
C TRP A 11 2.34 -29.43 -15.14
N PHE A 12 3.64 -29.62 -15.32
CA PHE A 12 4.62 -28.94 -14.48
C PHE A 12 4.88 -27.49 -14.94
N GLY A 13 4.77 -27.22 -16.25
CA GLY A 13 4.97 -25.88 -16.81
C GLY A 13 3.92 -24.86 -16.35
N TRP A 14 2.63 -25.19 -16.42
CA TRP A 14 1.56 -24.24 -16.02
C TRP A 14 1.57 -23.92 -14.52
N ILE A 15 1.89 -24.89 -13.66
CA ILE A 15 2.01 -24.68 -12.21
C ILE A 15 3.17 -23.72 -11.91
N PHE A 16 4.32 -23.90 -12.57
CA PHE A 16 5.46 -23.00 -12.43
C PHE A 16 5.10 -21.56 -12.82
N TRP A 17 4.37 -21.38 -13.92
CA TRP A 17 3.86 -20.06 -14.33
C TRP A 17 2.85 -19.47 -13.35
N LEU A 18 1.94 -20.27 -12.79
CA LEU A 18 1.00 -19.82 -11.75
C LEU A 18 1.72 -19.33 -10.49
N VAL A 19 2.77 -20.02 -10.06
CA VAL A 19 3.59 -19.61 -8.92
C VAL A 19 4.28 -18.28 -9.21
N ILE A 20 4.88 -18.11 -10.40
CA ILE A 20 5.52 -16.85 -10.81
C ILE A 20 4.50 -15.70 -10.78
N ILE A 21 3.32 -15.89 -11.36
CA ILE A 21 2.26 -14.87 -11.37
C ILE A 21 1.83 -14.53 -9.93
N GLY A 22 1.66 -15.54 -9.07
CA GLY A 22 1.35 -15.35 -7.66
C GLY A 22 2.40 -14.51 -6.92
N VAL A 23 3.69 -14.79 -7.16
CA VAL A 23 4.81 -14.01 -6.59
C VAL A 23 4.81 -12.57 -7.08
N ILE A 24 4.55 -12.33 -8.36
CA ILE A 24 4.46 -10.97 -8.92
C ILE A 24 3.31 -10.21 -8.25
N ILE A 25 2.13 -10.82 -8.14
CA ILE A 25 0.98 -10.22 -7.47
C ILE A 25 1.32 -9.92 -6.01
N TRP A 26 1.93 -10.86 -5.29
CA TRP A 26 2.33 -10.68 -3.90
C TRP A 26 3.37 -9.55 -3.72
N ALA A 27 4.34 -9.43 -4.63
CA ALA A 27 5.33 -8.36 -4.61
C ALA A 27 4.68 -6.99 -4.86
N VAL A 28 3.79 -6.88 -5.84
CA VAL A 28 3.05 -5.64 -6.15
C VAL A 28 2.13 -5.27 -4.99
N VAL A 29 1.41 -6.23 -4.40
CA VAL A 29 0.56 -6.01 -3.23
C VAL A 29 1.39 -5.58 -2.03
N THR A 30 2.55 -6.20 -1.75
CA THR A 30 3.42 -5.79 -0.63
C THR A 30 3.93 -4.36 -0.79
N ILE A 31 4.35 -3.96 -2.00
CA ILE A 31 4.85 -2.61 -2.28
C ILE A 31 3.72 -1.57 -2.20
N THR A 32 2.54 -1.89 -2.72
CA THR A 32 1.38 -0.98 -2.68
C THR A 32 0.71 -0.94 -1.31
N ASN A 33 0.72 -2.05 -0.57
CA ASN A 33 0.22 -2.12 0.80
C ASN A 33 1.14 -1.40 1.77
N ASN A 34 2.46 -1.33 1.53
CA ASN A 34 3.35 -0.45 2.30
C ASN A 34 3.09 1.06 2.07
N ARG A 35 2.49 1.45 0.93
CA ARG A 35 2.00 2.82 0.71
C ARG A 35 0.57 3.05 1.23
N LYS A 36 -0.24 2.00 1.36
CA LYS A 36 -1.60 2.07 1.94
C LYS A 36 -1.68 1.76 3.43
N GLN A 37 -0.66 1.19 4.05
CA GLN A 37 -0.58 0.99 5.50
C GLN A 37 -0.25 2.28 6.26
N GLN A 38 0.00 3.41 5.58
CA GLN A 38 -0.12 4.74 6.19
C GLN A 38 -1.57 5.24 6.30
N ASN A 39 -2.57 4.51 5.78
CA ASN A 39 -3.98 4.89 5.87
C ASN A 39 -4.85 3.89 6.64
N TYR A 40 -4.22 2.96 7.36
CA TYR A 40 -4.92 2.05 8.26
C TYR A 40 -4.37 2.25 9.67
N PHE A 41 -4.69 3.39 10.31
CA PHE A 41 -4.87 3.63 11.76
C PHE A 41 -5.06 5.15 11.99
N PRO A 42 -5.56 5.56 13.16
CA PRO A 42 -6.86 6.23 13.37
C PRO A 42 -6.96 7.65 12.76
N ARG A 43 -8.19 8.15 12.57
CA ARG A 43 -8.54 9.51 12.05
C ARG A 43 -7.67 10.70 12.52
N GLY A 44 -6.90 10.58 13.60
CA GLY A 44 -6.01 11.62 14.12
C GLY A 44 -4.74 11.89 13.30
N GLU A 45 -4.10 10.87 12.70
CA GLU A 45 -2.85 11.09 11.95
C GLU A 45 -3.10 11.81 10.61
N ASP A 46 -4.21 11.49 9.95
CA ASP A 46 -4.62 12.14 8.69
C ASP A 46 -5.02 13.61 8.93
N ALA A 47 -5.72 13.89 10.03
CA ALA A 47 -6.11 15.24 10.40
C ALA A 47 -4.88 16.14 10.67
N LEU A 48 -3.87 15.64 11.39
CA LEU A 48 -2.61 16.36 11.63
C LEU A 48 -1.80 16.54 10.33
N ALA A 49 -1.78 15.55 9.44
CA ALA A 49 -1.10 15.63 8.15
C ALA A 49 -1.74 16.69 7.23
N ILE A 50 -3.07 16.76 7.20
CA ILE A 50 -3.83 17.78 6.48
C ILE A 50 -3.53 19.17 7.07
N LEU A 51 -3.53 19.30 8.40
CA LEU A 51 -3.21 20.54 9.10
C LEU A 51 -1.82 21.07 8.72
N LYS A 52 -0.81 20.19 8.77
CA LYS A 52 0.58 20.52 8.44
C LYS A 52 0.72 20.95 6.98
N LYS A 53 -0.01 20.31 6.07
CA LYS A 53 -0.03 20.67 4.64
C LYS A 53 -0.61 22.07 4.40
N ARG A 54 -1.67 22.45 5.11
CA ARG A 54 -2.28 23.79 5.03
C ARG A 54 -1.38 24.88 5.63
N TYR A 55 -0.71 24.57 6.74
CA TYR A 55 0.29 25.47 7.34
C TYR A 55 1.46 25.71 6.39
N ALA A 56 1.99 24.66 5.75
CA ALA A 56 3.06 24.78 4.76
C ALA A 56 2.65 25.57 3.50
N ARG A 57 1.35 25.57 3.16
CA ARG A 57 0.79 26.40 2.10
C ARG A 57 0.54 27.84 2.52
N GLY A 58 0.66 28.17 3.81
CA GLY A 58 0.32 29.47 4.35
C GLY A 58 -1.18 29.75 4.43
N GLU A 59 -2.03 28.73 4.26
CA GLU A 59 -3.49 28.87 4.35
C GLU A 59 -3.96 29.10 5.80
N ILE A 60 -3.15 28.68 6.79
CA ILE A 60 -3.40 28.87 8.22
C ILE A 60 -2.17 29.44 8.91
N ASN A 61 -2.39 30.29 9.91
CA ASN A 61 -1.30 30.84 10.73
C ASN A 61 -0.90 29.86 11.85
N ARG A 62 0.28 30.09 12.45
CA ARG A 62 0.83 29.27 13.55
C ARG A 62 -0.15 29.12 14.72
N GLU A 63 -0.85 30.18 15.07
CA GLU A 63 -1.84 30.18 16.16
C GLU A 63 -3.01 29.23 15.87
N GLN A 64 -3.55 29.27 14.65
CA GLN A 64 -4.63 28.38 14.21
C GLN A 64 -4.17 26.92 14.13
N PHE A 65 -2.94 26.69 13.67
CA PHE A 65 -2.34 25.37 13.65
C PHE A 65 -2.20 24.79 15.06
N GLU A 66 -1.71 25.57 16.03
CA GLU A 66 -1.56 25.11 17.41
C GLU A 66 -2.91 24.80 18.08
N GLN A 67 -3.94 25.62 17.87
CA GLN A 67 -5.29 25.36 18.37
C GLN A 67 -5.84 24.03 17.84
N MET A 68 -5.89 23.87 16.52
CA MET A 68 -6.42 22.67 15.89
C MET A 68 -5.59 21.41 16.22
N LYS A 69 -4.26 21.56 16.39
CA LYS A 69 -3.40 20.45 16.82
C LYS A 69 -3.73 19.99 18.24
N ASN A 70 -4.05 20.92 19.14
CA ASN A 70 -4.42 20.60 20.52
C ASN A 70 -5.83 19.97 20.59
N ASP A 71 -6.75 20.44 19.75
CA ASP A 71 -8.10 19.87 19.64
C ASP A 71 -8.05 18.42 19.12
N LEU A 72 -7.17 18.13 18.16
CA LEU A 72 -6.99 16.78 17.58
C LEU A 72 -6.26 15.79 18.50
N LYS A 73 -5.59 16.30 19.54
CA LYS A 73 -4.85 15.48 20.52
C LYS A 73 -5.68 15.17 21.78
N SER A 74 -6.86 15.77 21.92
CA SER A 74 -7.85 15.52 22.99
C SER A 74 -8.84 14.44 22.58
#